data_AF-A0A558AKR5-F1
#
_entry.id   AF-A0A558AKR5-F1
#
_cell.length_a   1.000
_cell.length_b   1.000
_cell.length_c   1.000
_cell.angle_alpha   90.00
_cell.angle_beta   90.00
_cell.angle_gamma   90.00
#
_symmetry.space_group_name_H-M   'P 1'
#
loop_
_entity.id
_entity.type
_entity.pdbx_description
1 polymer ?
#
loop_
_entity_poly.entity_id
_entity_poly.type
_entity_poly.pdbx_seq_one_letter_code
_entity_poly.pdbx_strand_id
1 'polypeptide(L)'
;MAGVSVQQVRNYVELGVLPPVERTASGYRLFTETHAEALLIVRQLAEGHGWERTRVIMRAVHAGDLETVLKTVDASHAELSRERADIARVLGAFETVGTPPVVPRQRRPLRIGEVADAVGVRTPVLRVWEQRGLLRPEREHSTGYRVYGPAELRKAEVVALLRRGNYPFPTVRAVLDELGPQGRPERVRAELAKREQELNRRSLRRLRASAALSAYLDH
;
A
#
# COMPACT_ATOMS: atom_id res chain seq x y z
N MET A 1 27.81 3.41 22.82
CA MET A 1 27.63 1.94 22.85
C MET A 1 26.27 1.57 22.29
N ALA A 2 26.20 0.77 21.23
CA ALA A 2 25.00 0.56 20.41
C ALA A 2 23.86 -0.28 21.04
N GLY A 3 23.97 -0.69 22.32
CA GLY A 3 22.95 -1.50 23.00
C GLY A 3 22.79 -2.93 22.48
N VAL A 4 23.84 -3.48 21.85
CA VAL A 4 23.87 -4.82 21.22
C VAL A 4 24.82 -5.74 21.98
N SER A 5 24.41 -6.98 22.22
CA SER A 5 25.26 -7.98 22.90
C SER A 5 26.41 -8.45 22.01
N VAL A 6 27.49 -8.94 22.61
CA VAL A 6 28.65 -9.50 21.89
C VAL A 6 28.23 -10.64 20.96
N GLN A 7 27.29 -11.50 21.39
CA GLN A 7 26.81 -12.59 20.56
C GLN A 7 26.02 -12.10 19.34
N GLN A 8 25.21 -11.04 19.49
CA GLN A 8 24.51 -10.44 18.36
C GLN A 8 25.48 -9.83 17.34
N VAL A 9 26.55 -9.15 17.80
CA VAL A 9 27.58 -8.63 16.89
C VAL A 9 28.24 -9.76 16.10
N ARG A 10 28.55 -10.90 16.75
CA ARG A 10 29.09 -12.09 16.07
C ARG A 10 28.12 -12.63 15.01
N ASN A 11 26.84 -12.77 15.37
CA ASN A 11 25.83 -13.23 14.43
C ASN A 11 25.70 -12.30 13.22
N TYR A 12 25.82 -10.98 13.41
CA TYR A 12 25.74 -10.03 12.30
C TYR A 12 26.94 -10.14 11.34
N VAL A 13 28.14 -10.40 11.85
CA VAL A 13 29.31 -10.68 11.02
C VAL A 13 29.09 -11.97 10.21
N GLU A 14 28.63 -13.04 10.85
CA GLU A 14 28.36 -14.33 10.19
C GLU A 14 27.26 -14.24 9.13
N LEU A 15 26.27 -13.38 9.36
CA LEU A 15 25.20 -13.10 8.39
C LEU A 15 25.61 -12.10 7.29
N GLY A 16 26.84 -11.57 7.31
CA GLY A 16 27.32 -10.55 6.36
C GLY A 16 26.65 -9.17 6.51
N VAL A 17 25.96 -8.96 7.63
CA VAL A 17 25.29 -7.69 7.97
C VAL A 17 26.30 -6.66 8.46
N LEU A 18 27.46 -7.10 8.96
CA LEU A 18 28.62 -6.26 9.24
C LEU A 18 29.76 -6.60 8.28
N PRO A 19 30.71 -5.68 8.07
CA PRO A 19 31.92 -5.96 7.31
C PRO A 19 32.68 -7.19 7.85
N PRO A 20 33.49 -7.85 7.01
CA PRO A 20 34.36 -8.93 7.47
C PRO A 20 35.33 -8.43 8.54
N VAL A 21 35.52 -9.24 9.57
CA VAL A 21 36.34 -8.90 10.74
C VAL A 21 37.69 -9.59 10.66
N GLU A 22 38.77 -8.81 10.70
CA GLU A 22 40.13 -9.32 10.85
C GLU A 22 40.37 -9.95 12.24
N ARG A 23 41.41 -10.75 12.35
CA ARG A 23 41.81 -11.37 13.62
C ARG A 23 43.24 -11.00 14.00
N THR A 24 43.47 -10.83 15.30
CA THR A 24 44.82 -10.70 15.85
C THR A 24 45.61 -11.99 15.67
N ALA A 25 46.94 -11.93 15.82
CA ALA A 25 47.80 -13.11 15.89
C ALA A 25 47.38 -14.11 16.99
N SER A 26 46.74 -13.62 18.06
CA SER A 26 46.17 -14.41 19.15
C SER A 26 44.75 -14.92 18.89
N GLY A 27 44.16 -14.63 17.73
CA GLY A 27 42.86 -15.14 17.28
C GLY A 27 41.63 -14.31 17.68
N TYR A 28 41.81 -13.14 18.33
CA TYR A 28 40.70 -12.27 18.70
C TYR A 28 40.22 -11.44 17.51
N ARG A 29 38.91 -11.21 17.42
CA ARG A 29 38.27 -10.38 16.38
C ARG A 29 38.56 -8.89 16.61
N LEU A 30 38.99 -8.18 15.57
CA LEU A 30 39.28 -6.75 15.59
C LEU A 30 38.10 -5.95 15.02
N PHE A 31 37.38 -5.26 15.91
CA PHE A 31 36.30 -4.36 15.49
C PHE A 31 36.82 -2.93 15.39
N THR A 32 36.54 -2.30 14.25
CA THR A 32 36.94 -0.92 13.92
C THR A 32 35.76 0.04 13.99
N GLU A 33 36.01 1.33 13.77
CA GLU A 33 34.97 2.36 13.65
C GLU A 33 33.96 2.04 12.54
N THR A 34 34.41 1.48 11.41
CA THR A 34 33.54 1.01 10.32
C THR A 34 32.49 -0.01 10.78
N HIS A 35 32.83 -0.87 11.75
CA HIS A 35 31.88 -1.82 12.32
C HIS A 35 30.86 -1.12 13.22
N ALA A 36 31.28 -0.09 13.95
CA ALA A 36 30.39 0.72 14.78
C ALA A 36 29.43 1.54 13.90
N GLU A 37 29.91 2.11 12.81
CA GLU A 37 29.09 2.79 11.79
C GLU A 37 28.08 1.84 11.16
N ALA A 38 28.53 0.68 10.67
CA ALA A 38 27.65 -0.33 10.11
C ALA A 38 26.54 -0.73 11.10
N LEU A 39 26.84 -0.88 12.40
CA LEU A 39 25.83 -1.15 13.43
C LEU A 39 24.78 -0.03 13.58
N LEU A 40 25.18 1.23 13.44
CA LEU A 40 24.26 2.38 13.48
C LEU A 40 23.35 2.37 12.25
N ILE A 41 23.91 2.14 11.05
CA ILE A 41 23.18 2.07 9.79
C ILE A 41 22.18 0.91 9.80
N VAL A 42 22.61 -0.27 10.28
CA VAL A 42 21.76 -1.46 10.44
C VAL A 42 20.51 -1.13 11.27
N ARG A 43 20.66 -0.39 12.38
CA ARG A 43 19.53 0.01 13.21
C ARG A 43 18.58 0.96 12.47
N GLN A 44 19.12 1.99 11.81
CA GLN A 44 18.29 2.95 11.06
C GLN A 44 17.55 2.28 9.89
N LEU A 45 18.23 1.40 9.16
CA LEU A 45 17.62 0.58 8.10
C LEU A 45 16.52 -0.32 8.66
N ALA A 46 16.75 -0.98 9.82
CA ALA A 46 15.73 -1.84 10.42
C ALA A 46 14.48 -1.06 10.84
N GLU A 47 14.64 0.16 11.37
CA GLU A 47 13.53 1.04 11.74
C GLU A 47 12.71 1.53 10.52
N GLY A 48 13.33 1.66 9.34
CA GLY A 48 12.67 2.09 8.11
C GLY A 48 12.16 0.95 7.22
N HIS A 49 13.05 0.04 6.83
CA HIS A 49 12.81 -0.99 5.82
C HIS A 49 12.43 -2.36 6.43
N GLY A 50 12.62 -2.53 7.73
CA GLY A 50 12.43 -3.79 8.44
C GLY A 50 13.63 -4.73 8.32
N TRP A 51 13.75 -5.65 9.27
CA TRP A 51 14.96 -6.46 9.45
C TRP A 51 15.34 -7.33 8.24
N GLU A 52 14.35 -7.90 7.56
CA GLU A 52 14.60 -8.74 6.40
C GLU A 52 15.32 -7.97 5.28
N ARG A 53 14.80 -6.80 4.92
CA ARG A 53 15.42 -5.93 3.91
C ARG A 53 16.75 -5.37 4.37
N THR A 54 16.88 -5.00 5.65
CA THR A 54 18.16 -4.55 6.21
C THR A 54 19.27 -5.58 5.99
N ARG A 55 18.99 -6.87 6.21
CA ARG A 55 19.99 -7.92 5.98
C ARG A 55 20.36 -8.04 4.52
N VAL A 56 19.38 -7.98 3.61
CA VAL A 56 19.64 -8.03 2.16
C VAL A 56 20.49 -6.83 1.73
N ILE A 57 20.11 -5.62 2.16
CA ILE A 57 20.82 -4.37 1.85
C ILE A 57 22.27 -4.46 2.35
N MET A 58 22.49 -4.70 3.65
CA MET A 58 23.85 -4.64 4.22
C MET A 58 24.77 -5.72 3.65
N ARG A 59 24.25 -6.93 3.35
CA ARG A 59 25.02 -7.96 2.66
C ARG A 59 25.44 -7.52 1.26
N ALA A 60 24.51 -6.91 0.52
CA ALA A 60 24.77 -6.43 -0.83
C ALA A 60 25.79 -5.27 -0.81
N VAL A 61 25.69 -4.36 0.16
CA VAL A 61 26.69 -3.29 0.39
C VAL A 61 28.08 -3.89 0.56
N HIS A 62 28.27 -4.82 1.50
CA HIS A 62 29.59 -5.43 1.75
C HIS A 62 30.08 -6.34 0.62
N ALA A 63 29.20 -6.75 -0.30
CA ALA A 63 29.56 -7.49 -1.50
C ALA A 63 29.82 -6.59 -2.73
N GLY A 64 29.64 -5.27 -2.61
CA GLY A 64 29.75 -4.33 -3.74
C GLY A 64 28.59 -4.43 -4.75
N ASP A 65 27.48 -5.05 -4.37
CA ASP A 65 26.30 -5.23 -5.22
C ASP A 65 25.31 -4.06 -5.04
N LEU A 66 25.65 -2.92 -5.67
CA LEU A 66 24.82 -1.72 -5.63
C LEU A 66 23.44 -1.95 -6.27
N GLU A 67 23.34 -2.82 -7.27
CA GLU A 67 22.08 -3.10 -7.98
C GLU A 67 21.04 -3.71 -7.03
N THR A 68 21.42 -4.71 -6.23
CA THR A 68 20.54 -5.31 -5.22
C THR A 68 20.15 -4.31 -4.13
N VAL A 69 21.06 -3.42 -3.73
CA VAL A 69 20.77 -2.37 -2.76
C VAL A 69 19.65 -1.45 -3.28
N LEU A 70 19.82 -0.90 -4.48
CA LEU A 70 18.86 0.02 -5.09
C LEU A 70 17.49 -0.65 -5.32
N LYS A 71 17.48 -1.86 -5.90
CA LYS A 71 16.24 -2.63 -6.10
C LYS A 71 15.47 -2.87 -4.80
N THR A 72 16.17 -3.15 -3.70
CA THR A 72 15.54 -3.42 -2.41
C THR A 72 14.94 -2.14 -1.80
N VAL A 73 15.65 -1.01 -1.93
CA VAL A 73 15.17 0.30 -1.47
C VAL A 73 13.96 0.75 -2.29
N ASP A 74 14.01 0.64 -3.62
CA ASP A 74 12.92 0.99 -4.52
C ASP A 74 11.67 0.16 -4.27
N ALA A 75 11.82 -1.16 -4.17
CA ALA A 75 10.70 -2.06 -3.88
C ALA A 75 10.02 -1.70 -2.57
N SER A 76 10.81 -1.35 -1.55
CA SER A 76 10.31 -0.88 -0.27
C SER A 76 9.52 0.43 -0.44
N HIS A 77 10.05 1.47 -1.08
CA HIS A 77 9.28 2.73 -1.29
C HIS A 77 8.02 2.52 -2.13
N ALA A 78 8.07 1.64 -3.13
CA ALA A 78 6.92 1.29 -3.96
C ALA A 78 5.78 0.65 -3.15
N GLU A 79 6.07 -0.07 -2.06
CA GLU A 79 5.04 -0.57 -1.14
C GLU A 79 4.26 0.56 -0.47
N LEU A 80 4.95 1.59 0.04
CA LEU A 80 4.27 2.74 0.63
C LEU A 80 3.41 3.47 -0.40
N SER A 81 3.92 3.62 -1.62
CA SER A 81 3.18 4.25 -2.71
C SER A 81 1.90 3.47 -3.04
N ARG A 82 1.98 2.13 -3.11
CA ARG A 82 0.81 1.26 -3.29
C ARG A 82 -0.18 1.40 -2.13
N GLU A 83 0.28 1.36 -0.88
CA GLU A 83 -0.58 1.54 0.30
C GLU A 83 -1.28 2.91 0.31
N ARG A 84 -0.60 3.99 -0.12
CA ARG A 84 -1.23 5.31 -0.28
C ARG A 84 -2.29 5.33 -1.38
N ALA A 85 -1.98 4.77 -2.54
CA ALA A 85 -2.91 4.66 -3.65
C ALA A 85 -4.13 3.80 -3.29
N ASP A 86 -3.94 2.78 -2.45
CA ASP A 86 -5.00 1.95 -1.90
C ASP A 86 -5.95 2.78 -1.02
N ILE A 87 -5.40 3.53 -0.05
CA ILE A 87 -6.20 4.42 0.81
C ILE A 87 -6.97 5.45 -0.01
N ALA A 88 -6.30 6.12 -0.96
CA ALA A 88 -6.93 7.13 -1.81
C ALA A 88 -8.07 6.55 -2.66
N ARG A 89 -7.92 5.34 -3.20
CA ARG A 89 -8.99 4.64 -3.93
C ARG A 89 -10.21 4.38 -3.07
N VAL A 90 -10.00 3.94 -1.83
CA VAL A 90 -11.10 3.70 -0.89
C VAL A 90 -11.78 5.02 -0.50
N LEU A 91 -11.02 6.06 -0.16
CA LEU A 91 -11.59 7.38 0.16
C LEU A 91 -12.37 8.00 -1.01
N GLY A 92 -11.84 7.93 -2.22
CA GLY A 92 -12.55 8.36 -3.43
C GLY A 92 -13.86 7.61 -3.65
N ALA A 93 -13.92 6.31 -3.31
CA ALA A 93 -15.17 5.57 -3.32
C ALA A 93 -16.21 6.14 -2.34
N PHE A 94 -15.79 6.65 -1.18
CA PHE A 94 -16.68 7.34 -0.24
C PHE A 94 -17.17 8.70 -0.74
N GLU A 95 -16.36 9.44 -1.50
CA GLU A 95 -16.74 10.73 -2.08
C GLU A 95 -17.74 10.58 -3.23
N THR A 96 -17.53 9.60 -4.11
CA THR A 96 -18.42 9.35 -5.27
C THR A 96 -19.86 9.05 -4.85
N VAL A 97 -20.09 8.42 -3.69
CA VAL A 97 -21.44 8.12 -3.18
C VAL A 97 -22.00 9.23 -2.29
N GLY A 98 -21.14 9.88 -1.50
CA GLY A 98 -21.53 10.86 -0.48
C GLY A 98 -21.85 12.26 -1.02
N THR A 99 -21.34 12.63 -2.20
CA THR A 99 -21.57 13.96 -2.77
C THR A 99 -22.82 13.96 -3.66
N PRO A 100 -23.93 14.63 -3.27
CA PRO A 100 -25.01 14.89 -4.21
C PRO A 100 -24.51 15.79 -5.34
N PRO A 101 -24.92 15.58 -6.60
CA PRO A 101 -24.47 16.45 -7.67
C PRO A 101 -24.89 17.89 -7.39
N VAL A 102 -23.97 18.84 -7.59
CA VAL A 102 -24.17 20.29 -7.40
C VAL A 102 -25.35 20.82 -8.24
N VAL A 103 -25.75 20.07 -9.27
CA VAL A 103 -26.99 20.29 -10.02
C VAL A 103 -27.79 18.99 -10.02
N PRO A 104 -29.05 18.96 -9.52
CA PRO A 104 -29.92 17.80 -9.64
C PRO A 104 -30.34 17.66 -11.11
N ARG A 105 -29.48 17.06 -11.93
CA ARG A 105 -29.93 16.48 -13.18
C ARG A 105 -30.80 15.30 -12.79
N GLN A 106 -32.11 15.39 -12.99
CA GLN A 106 -32.97 14.21 -13.08
C GLN A 106 -32.46 13.37 -14.24
N ARG A 107 -31.38 12.61 -14.02
CA ARG A 107 -30.92 11.62 -14.98
C ARG A 107 -31.99 10.56 -14.97
N ARG A 108 -32.73 10.46 -16.08
CA ARG A 108 -33.59 9.31 -16.37
C ARG A 108 -32.86 8.02 -16.00
N PRO A 109 -33.55 7.00 -15.49
CA PRO A 109 -32.93 5.71 -15.24
C PRO A 109 -32.19 5.23 -16.50
N LEU A 110 -30.94 4.79 -16.33
CA LEU A 110 -30.08 4.37 -17.43
C LEU A 110 -30.30 2.90 -17.76
N ARG A 111 -30.09 2.50 -19.01
CA ARG A 111 -29.98 1.09 -19.40
C ARG A 111 -28.58 0.57 -19.14
N ILE A 112 -28.43 -0.76 -19.13
CA ILE A 112 -27.15 -1.42 -18.84
C ILE A 112 -26.01 -0.98 -19.77
N GLY A 113 -26.30 -0.67 -21.04
CA GLY A 113 -25.30 -0.14 -21.99
C GLY A 113 -24.81 1.24 -21.60
N GLU A 114 -25.73 2.17 -21.30
CA GLU A 114 -25.40 3.53 -20.88
C GLU A 114 -24.58 3.54 -19.56
N VAL A 115 -24.89 2.63 -18.63
CA VAL A 115 -24.09 2.46 -17.39
C VAL A 115 -22.70 1.90 -17.71
N ALA A 116 -22.62 0.91 -18.60
CA ALA A 116 -21.37 0.27 -18.99
C ALA A 116 -20.40 1.31 -19.59
N ASP A 117 -20.92 2.17 -20.48
CA ASP A 117 -20.17 3.27 -21.07
C ASP A 117 -19.75 4.30 -20.02
N ALA A 118 -20.66 4.68 -19.12
CA ALA A 118 -20.39 5.68 -18.07
C ALA A 118 -19.26 5.25 -17.10
N VAL A 119 -19.20 3.97 -16.73
CA VAL A 119 -18.17 3.45 -15.81
C VAL A 119 -16.95 2.85 -16.55
N GLY A 120 -16.99 2.80 -17.88
CA GLY A 120 -15.91 2.30 -18.73
C GLY A 120 -15.69 0.80 -18.62
N VAL A 121 -16.76 0.00 -18.56
CA VAL A 121 -16.69 -1.48 -18.57
C VAL A 121 -17.59 -2.07 -19.65
N ARG A 122 -17.41 -3.36 -19.96
CA ARG A 122 -18.30 -4.06 -20.90
C ARG A 122 -19.58 -4.51 -20.19
N THR A 123 -20.72 -4.51 -20.90
CA THR A 123 -22.02 -4.96 -20.37
C THR A 123 -21.99 -6.33 -19.65
N PRO A 124 -21.29 -7.38 -20.14
CA PRO A 124 -21.20 -8.64 -19.41
C PRO A 124 -20.56 -8.52 -18.02
N VAL A 125 -19.67 -7.55 -17.82
CA VAL A 125 -19.04 -7.28 -16.52
C VAL A 125 -20.07 -6.74 -15.52
N LEU A 126 -20.95 -5.82 -15.95
CA LEU A 126 -22.05 -5.36 -15.09
C LEU A 126 -22.99 -6.49 -14.68
N ARG A 127 -23.30 -7.41 -15.60
CA ARG A 127 -24.12 -8.59 -15.28
C ARG A 127 -23.46 -9.47 -14.23
N VAL A 128 -22.14 -9.60 -14.28
CA VAL A 128 -21.38 -10.31 -13.25
C VAL A 128 -21.45 -9.59 -11.90
N TRP A 129 -21.43 -8.26 -11.88
CA TRP A 129 -21.59 -7.48 -10.65
C TRP A 129 -23.01 -7.63 -10.06
N GLU A 130 -24.04 -7.65 -10.90
CA GLU A 130 -25.42 -7.98 -10.49
C GLU A 130 -25.56 -9.39 -9.92
N GLN A 131 -25.00 -10.40 -10.60
CA GLN A 131 -25.04 -11.79 -10.13
C GLN A 131 -24.34 -11.95 -8.78
N ARG A 132 -23.28 -11.17 -8.57
CA ARG A 132 -22.62 -11.11 -7.26
C ARG A 132 -23.40 -10.24 -6.29
N GLY A 133 -24.43 -9.50 -6.67
CA GLY A 133 -25.22 -8.66 -5.78
C GLY A 133 -24.49 -7.38 -5.34
N LEU A 134 -23.56 -6.88 -6.17
CA LEU A 134 -22.91 -5.58 -5.99
C LEU A 134 -23.76 -4.44 -6.55
N LEU A 135 -24.54 -4.73 -7.60
CA LEU A 135 -25.54 -3.85 -8.16
C LEU A 135 -26.92 -4.48 -8.03
N ARG A 136 -27.94 -3.64 -7.81
CA ARG A 136 -29.34 -4.07 -7.70
C ARG A 136 -30.23 -3.19 -8.59
N PRO A 137 -30.19 -3.35 -9.92
CA PRO A 137 -31.04 -2.59 -10.82
C PRO A 137 -32.52 -2.93 -10.60
N GLU A 138 -33.36 -1.93 -10.80
CA GLU A 138 -34.81 -2.11 -10.84
C GLU A 138 -35.24 -2.58 -12.23
N ARG A 139 -36.48 -3.05 -12.34
CA ARG A 139 -37.11 -3.34 -13.63
C ARG A 139 -38.19 -2.30 -13.90
N GLU A 140 -38.17 -1.75 -15.10
CA GLU A 140 -39.21 -0.83 -15.55
C GLU A 140 -40.53 -1.58 -15.70
N HIS A 141 -41.60 -1.06 -15.09
CA HIS A 141 -42.90 -1.74 -14.99
C HIS A 141 -43.58 -1.97 -16.35
N SER A 142 -43.36 -1.08 -17.31
CA SER A 142 -44.01 -1.13 -18.63
C SER A 142 -43.32 -2.04 -19.64
N THR A 143 -41.98 -2.15 -19.58
CA THR A 143 -41.18 -2.86 -20.59
C THR A 143 -40.44 -4.08 -20.04
N GLY A 144 -40.31 -4.18 -18.70
CA GLY A 144 -39.52 -5.22 -18.03
C GLY A 144 -38.00 -5.04 -18.16
N TYR A 145 -37.52 -3.96 -18.80
CA TYR A 145 -36.09 -3.71 -18.96
C TYR A 145 -35.42 -3.36 -17.62
N ARG A 146 -34.14 -3.74 -17.48
CA ARG A 146 -33.31 -3.30 -16.34
C ARG A 146 -33.02 -1.82 -16.46
N VAL A 147 -33.26 -1.10 -15.38
CA VAL A 147 -32.98 0.32 -15.25
C VAL A 147 -32.14 0.59 -14.01
N TYR A 148 -31.16 1.47 -14.15
CA TYR A 148 -30.22 1.83 -13.09
C TYR A 148 -30.47 3.29 -12.72
N GLY A 149 -30.98 3.50 -11.51
CA GLY A 149 -31.13 4.84 -10.95
C GLY A 149 -29.79 5.47 -10.57
N PRO A 150 -29.79 6.76 -10.20
CA PRO A 150 -28.57 7.48 -9.83
C PRO A 150 -27.75 6.81 -8.70
N ALA A 151 -28.41 6.17 -7.74
CA ALA A 151 -27.74 5.45 -6.65
C ALA A 151 -26.99 4.20 -7.15
N GLU A 152 -27.58 3.44 -8.07
CA GLU A 152 -26.91 2.27 -8.66
C GLU A 152 -25.79 2.66 -9.62
N LEU A 153 -25.90 3.79 -10.32
CA LEU A 153 -24.79 4.33 -11.11
C LEU A 153 -23.59 4.68 -10.20
N ARG A 154 -23.82 5.38 -9.08
CA ARG A 154 -22.75 5.70 -8.11
C ARG A 154 -22.10 4.44 -7.53
N LYS A 155 -22.89 3.40 -7.21
CA LYS A 155 -22.33 2.10 -6.80
C LYS A 155 -21.49 1.47 -7.91
N ALA A 156 -21.93 1.56 -9.17
CA ALA A 156 -21.17 1.03 -10.31
C ALA A 156 -19.83 1.77 -10.49
N GLU A 157 -19.80 3.10 -10.29
CA GLU A 157 -18.57 3.89 -10.29
C GLU A 157 -17.60 3.43 -9.19
N VAL A 158 -18.09 3.22 -7.96
CA VAL A 158 -17.31 2.65 -6.84
C VAL A 158 -16.76 1.27 -7.17
N VAL A 159 -17.60 0.37 -7.68
CA VAL A 159 -17.16 -0.99 -8.05
C VAL A 159 -16.08 -0.91 -9.13
N ALA A 160 -16.24 -0.06 -10.14
CA ALA A 160 -15.25 0.15 -11.19
C ALA A 160 -13.92 0.67 -10.63
N LEU A 161 -13.95 1.71 -9.78
CA LEU A 161 -12.77 2.30 -9.14
C LEU A 161 -11.99 1.24 -8.35
N LEU A 162 -12.66 0.47 -7.50
CA LEU A 162 -12.02 -0.54 -6.68
C LEU A 162 -11.54 -1.74 -7.51
N ARG A 163 -12.26 -2.15 -8.56
CA ARG A 163 -11.82 -3.23 -9.45
C ARG A 163 -10.62 -2.86 -10.30
N ARG A 164 -10.44 -1.60 -10.71
CA ARG A 164 -9.20 -1.11 -11.35
C ARG A 164 -8.00 -1.21 -10.40
N GLY A 165 -8.25 -1.07 -9.10
CA GLY A 165 -7.29 -1.32 -8.03
C GLY A 165 -7.04 -2.79 -7.69
N ASN A 166 -7.55 -3.74 -8.49
CA ASN A 166 -7.49 -5.18 -8.26
C ASN A 166 -8.10 -5.66 -6.93
N TYR A 167 -8.92 -4.86 -6.25
CA TYR A 167 -9.57 -5.29 -5.01
C TYR A 167 -10.54 -6.44 -5.25
N PRO A 168 -10.48 -7.54 -4.47
CA PRO A 168 -11.36 -8.68 -4.66
C PRO A 168 -12.81 -8.32 -4.31
N PHE A 169 -13.77 -9.02 -4.93
CA PHE A 169 -15.20 -8.72 -4.74
C PHE A 169 -15.69 -8.68 -3.28
N PRO A 170 -15.19 -9.51 -2.33
CA PRO A 170 -15.55 -9.38 -0.92
C PRO A 170 -15.18 -8.02 -0.32
N THR A 171 -14.01 -7.48 -0.66
CA THR A 171 -13.57 -6.14 -0.21
C THR A 171 -14.46 -5.05 -0.81
N VAL A 172 -14.78 -5.15 -2.10
CA VAL A 172 -15.69 -4.21 -2.77
C VAL A 172 -17.06 -4.21 -2.08
N ARG A 173 -17.60 -5.39 -1.74
CA ARG A 173 -18.86 -5.50 -1.00
C ARG A 173 -18.79 -4.82 0.36
N ALA A 174 -17.75 -5.09 1.15
CA ALA A 174 -17.61 -4.49 2.48
C ALA A 174 -17.60 -2.95 2.40
N VAL A 175 -16.94 -2.37 1.39
CA VAL A 175 -16.99 -0.92 1.15
C VAL A 175 -18.41 -0.46 0.78
N LEU A 176 -19.11 -1.16 -0.12
CA LEU A 176 -20.49 -0.82 -0.47
C LEU A 176 -21.46 -0.94 0.70
N ASP A 177 -21.25 -1.89 1.60
CA ASP A 177 -22.08 -2.07 2.80
C ASP A 177 -21.87 -0.91 3.79
N GLU A 178 -20.63 -0.46 3.98
CA GLU A 178 -20.29 0.73 4.78
C GLU A 178 -20.78 2.04 4.15
N LEU A 179 -21.01 2.06 2.83
CA LEU A 179 -21.62 3.17 2.10
C LEU A 179 -23.16 3.13 2.09
N GLY A 180 -23.74 2.00 2.51
CA GLY A 180 -25.18 1.80 2.53
C GLY A 180 -25.89 2.61 3.63
N PRO A 181 -27.22 2.61 3.65
CA PRO A 181 -28.01 3.38 4.63
C PRO A 181 -27.72 3.04 6.10
N GLN A 182 -27.25 1.81 6.36
CA GLN A 182 -26.91 1.31 7.70
C GLN A 182 -25.40 1.38 7.99
N GLY A 183 -24.59 1.75 6.99
CA GLY A 183 -23.14 1.83 7.09
C GLY A 183 -22.67 3.04 7.89
N ARG A 184 -21.41 3.03 8.31
CA ARG A 184 -20.82 4.14 9.07
C ARG A 184 -19.59 4.68 8.35
N PRO A 185 -19.78 5.42 7.23
CA PRO A 185 -18.69 5.88 6.39
C PRO A 185 -17.66 6.72 7.14
N GLU A 186 -18.10 7.51 8.13
CA GLU A 186 -17.18 8.32 8.96
C GLU A 186 -16.22 7.48 9.80
N ARG A 187 -16.63 6.30 10.26
CA ARG A 187 -15.73 5.40 10.99
C ARG A 187 -14.63 4.87 10.08
N VAL A 188 -14.98 4.52 8.84
CA VAL A 188 -14.02 4.06 7.84
C VAL A 188 -13.06 5.20 7.47
N ARG A 189 -13.57 6.42 7.24
CA ARG A 189 -12.73 7.60 6.97
C ARG A 189 -11.75 7.89 8.11
N ALA A 190 -12.22 7.87 9.36
CA ALA A 190 -11.36 8.10 10.52
C ALA A 190 -10.24 7.04 10.64
N GLU A 191 -10.55 5.78 10.35
CA GLU A 191 -9.56 4.71 10.41
C GLU A 191 -8.54 4.80 9.26
N LEU A 192 -8.99 5.16 8.05
CA LEU A 192 -8.11 5.41 6.91
C LEU A 192 -7.19 6.62 7.16
N ALA A 193 -7.69 7.69 7.80
CA ALA A 193 -6.87 8.84 8.18
C ALA A 193 -5.76 8.46 9.19
N LYS A 194 -6.05 7.59 10.17
CA LYS A 194 -5.01 7.06 11.08
C LYS A 194 -3.96 6.25 10.33
N ARG A 195 -4.39 5.41 9.38
CA ARG A 195 -3.46 4.63 8.53
C ARG A 195 -2.58 5.54 7.69
N GLU A 196 -3.12 6.61 7.14
CA GLU A 196 -2.35 7.62 6.39
C GLU A 196 -1.30 8.31 7.27
N GLN A 197 -1.65 8.67 8.50
CA GLN A 197 -0.68 9.23 9.46
C GLN A 197 0.44 8.24 9.77
N GLU A 198 0.13 6.96 9.94
CA GLU A 198 1.15 5.92 10.14
C GLU A 198 2.02 5.71 8.89
N LEU A 199 1.43 5.75 7.69
CA LEU A 199 2.19 5.74 6.43
C LEU A 199 3.15 6.91 6.34
N ASN A 200 2.75 8.12 6.77
CA ASN A 200 3.64 9.28 6.81
C ASN A 200 4.83 9.05 7.75
N ARG A 201 4.59 8.48 8.93
CA ARG A 201 5.67 8.13 9.88
C ARG A 201 6.62 7.08 9.30
N ARG A 202 6.09 6.00 8.71
CA ARG A 202 6.88 4.95 8.04
C ARG A 202 7.69 5.51 6.87
N SER A 203 7.09 6.39 6.06
CA SER A 203 7.76 7.07 4.95
C SER A 203 8.95 7.90 5.43
N LEU A 204 8.78 8.66 6.51
CA LEU A 204 9.85 9.46 7.09
C LEU A 204 10.99 8.59 7.66
N ARG A 205 10.67 7.47 8.31
CA ARG A 205 11.68 6.51 8.77
C ARG A 205 12.47 5.92 7.60
N ARG A 206 11.79 5.48 6.52
CA ARG A 206 12.46 4.97 5.31
C ARG A 206 13.33 6.03 4.63
N LEU A 207 12.87 7.28 4.54
CA LEU A 207 13.66 8.38 3.98
C LEU A 207 14.96 8.59 4.77
N ARG A 208 14.87 8.65 6.10
CA ARG A 208 16.06 8.79 6.98
C ARG A 208 17.01 7.60 6.82
N ALA A 209 16.48 6.38 6.72
CA ALA A 209 17.28 5.19 6.49
C ALA A 209 18.00 5.21 5.14
N SER A 210 17.32 5.69 4.08
CA SER A 210 17.92 5.84 2.75
C SER A 210 19.04 6.89 2.75
N ALA A 211 18.86 8.00 3.46
CA ALA A 211 19.91 9.03 3.60
C ALA A 211 21.13 8.50 4.37
N ALA A 212 20.92 7.75 5.45
CA ALA A 212 21.99 7.14 6.21
C ALA A 212 22.76 6.09 5.40
N LEU A 213 22.05 5.27 4.63
CA LEU A 213 22.64 4.31 3.71
C LEU A 213 23.47 5.00 2.62
N SER A 214 22.98 6.09 2.04
CA SER A 214 23.74 6.87 1.05
C SER A 214 25.06 7.35 1.64
N ALA A 215 25.02 7.96 2.83
CA ALA A 215 26.24 8.42 3.50
C ALA A 215 27.23 7.27 3.75
N TYR A 216 26.73 6.08 4.10
CA TYR A 216 27.55 4.88 4.30
C TYR A 216 28.15 4.30 3.01
N LEU A 217 27.48 4.47 1.87
CA LEU A 217 27.99 4.05 0.57
C LEU A 217 29.07 4.98 0.01
N ASP A 218 29.06 6.25 0.44
CA ASP A 218 30.03 7.27 0.02
C ASP A 218 31.35 7.21 0.83
N HIS A 219 31.46 6.30 1.81
CA HIS A 219 32.65 6.05 2.64
C HIS A 219 33.39 4.80 2.18
#